data_AF-A0A0S8D5Q4-F1
#
_entry.id   AF-A0A0S8D5Q4-F1
#
_cell.length_a   1.000
_cell.length_b   1.000
_cell.length_c   1.000
_cell.angle_alpha   90.00
_cell.angle_beta   90.00
_cell.angle_gamma   90.00
#
_symmetry.space_group_name_H-M   'P 1'
#
loop_
_entity.id
_entity.type
_entity.pdbx_description
1 polymer ?
#
loop_
_entity_poly.entity_id
_entity_poly.type
_entity_poly.pdbx_seq_one_letter_code
_entity_poly.pdbx_strand_id
1 'polypeptide(L)'
;MDIESFCTYMKDEMTGWKAKSYDLVRNMEKMSMGPDEKRAASIAEMGAIIERVEQILKKLETECPANWDSEKAELDNMICDIKETWREASAASPDDFD
;
A
#
# COMPACT_ATOMS: atom_id res chain seq x y z
N MET A 1 -11.30 -6.86 17.98
CA MET A 1 -11.80 -6.13 16.80
C MET A 1 -12.63 -7.11 16.01
N ASP A 2 -13.83 -6.72 15.61
CA ASP A 2 -14.70 -7.52 14.73
C ASP A 2 -14.22 -7.42 13.26
N ILE A 3 -14.62 -8.38 12.42
CA ILE A 3 -14.22 -8.47 11.01
C ILE A 3 -14.72 -7.28 10.17
N GLU A 4 -15.93 -6.77 10.40
CA GLU A 4 -16.45 -5.60 9.68
C GLU A 4 -15.65 -4.35 10.03
N SER A 5 -15.36 -4.18 11.32
CA SER A 5 -14.53 -3.07 11.80
C SER A 5 -13.11 -3.13 11.23
N PHE A 6 -12.52 -4.33 11.17
CA PHE A 6 -11.21 -4.55 10.59
C PHE A 6 -11.19 -4.26 9.07
N CYS A 7 -12.16 -4.81 8.32
CA CYS A 7 -12.26 -4.57 6.89
C CYS A 7 -12.46 -3.08 6.57
N THR A 8 -13.27 -2.38 7.37
CA THR A 8 -13.45 -0.93 7.23
C THR A 8 -12.15 -0.16 7.48
N TYR A 9 -11.45 -0.46 8.58
CA TYR A 9 -10.15 0.14 8.89
C TYR A 9 -9.14 -0.08 7.76
N MET A 10 -9.03 -1.31 7.27
CA MET A 10 -8.07 -1.65 6.22
C MET A 10 -8.41 -1.01 4.88
N LYS A 11 -9.69 -0.83 4.54
CA LYS A 11 -10.11 -0.10 3.34
C LYS A 11 -9.72 1.39 3.39
N ASP A 12 -9.84 2.00 4.57
CA ASP A 12 -9.43 3.39 4.78
C ASP A 12 -7.91 3.52 4.64
N GLU A 13 -7.16 2.60 5.25
CA GLU A 13 -5.71 2.48 5.11
C GLU A 13 -5.31 2.32 3.63
N MET A 14 -5.97 1.42 2.88
CA MET A 14 -5.73 1.24 1.43
C MET A 14 -6.02 2.49 0.61
N THR A 15 -7.04 3.25 0.98
CA THR A 15 -7.34 4.54 0.35
C THR A 15 -6.18 5.53 0.55
N GLY A 16 -5.63 5.59 1.77
CA GLY A 16 -4.44 6.37 2.07
C GLY A 16 -3.21 5.94 1.26
N TRP A 17 -2.97 4.63 1.15
CA TRP A 17 -1.85 4.10 0.36
C TRP A 17 -1.99 4.36 -1.15
N LYS A 18 -3.20 4.27 -1.71
CA LYS A 18 -3.49 4.65 -3.10
C LYS A 18 -3.19 6.13 -3.35
N ALA A 19 -3.55 7.00 -2.41
CA ALA A 19 -3.26 8.42 -2.54
C ALA A 19 -1.74 8.68 -2.53
N LYS A 20 -0.99 8.01 -1.64
CA LYS A 20 0.47 8.11 -1.56
C LYS A 20 1.17 7.59 -2.82
N SER A 21 0.73 6.46 -3.37
CA SER A 21 1.31 5.93 -4.62
C SER A 21 1.03 6.86 -5.80
N TYR A 22 -0.17 7.45 -5.87
CA TYR A 22 -0.50 8.45 -6.88
C TYR A 22 0.37 9.71 -6.77
N ASP A 23 0.65 10.19 -5.56
CA ASP A 23 1.54 11.34 -5.36
C ASP A 23 2.98 11.04 -5.81
N LEU A 24 3.49 9.84 -5.53
CA LEU A 24 4.80 9.39 -6.01
C LEU A 24 4.87 9.35 -7.54
N VAL A 25 3.85 8.84 -8.22
CA VAL A 25 3.75 8.88 -9.71
C VAL A 25 3.84 10.31 -10.19
N ARG A 26 3.01 11.19 -9.64
CA ARG A 26 2.95 12.60 -10.05
C ARG A 26 4.27 13.32 -9.81
N ASN A 27 4.99 13.01 -8.74
CA ASN A 27 6.29 13.60 -8.45
C ASN A 27 7.37 13.06 -9.40
N MET A 28 7.31 11.78 -9.76
CA MET A 28 8.19 11.20 -10.77
C MET A 28 7.96 11.85 -12.15
N GLU A 29 6.73 12.10 -12.56
CA GLU A 29 6.41 12.78 -13.84
C GLU A 29 6.90 14.23 -13.91
N LYS A 30 6.98 14.91 -12.75
CA LYS A 30 7.48 16.30 -12.66
C LYS A 30 9.01 16.38 -12.71
N MET A 31 9.72 15.29 -12.44
CA MET A 31 11.18 15.29 -12.48
C MET A 31 11.65 15.41 -13.93
N SER A 32 12.37 16.49 -14.24
CA SER A 32 12.89 16.75 -15.59
C SER A 32 14.13 15.89 -15.93
N MET A 33 14.73 15.24 -14.94
CA MET A 33 15.72 14.17 -15.14
C MET A 33 14.95 12.89 -15.44
N GLY A 34 15.41 12.10 -16.43
CA GLY A 34 14.71 10.95 -16.99
C GLY A 34 14.20 9.90 -15.99
N PRO A 35 13.51 8.85 -16.48
CA PRO A 35 12.74 7.94 -15.63
C PRO A 35 13.60 7.30 -14.54
N ASP A 36 13.23 7.54 -13.28
CA ASP A 36 13.79 6.83 -12.13
C ASP A 36 13.18 5.42 -12.08
N GLU A 37 13.83 4.48 -12.79
CA GLU A 37 13.36 3.09 -12.92
C GLU A 37 13.18 2.41 -11.57
N LYS A 38 14.02 2.74 -10.57
CA LYS A 38 13.89 2.18 -9.22
C LYS A 38 12.62 2.69 -8.56
N ARG A 39 12.37 4.00 -8.62
CA ARG A 39 11.14 4.59 -8.09
C ARG A 39 9.90 4.07 -8.80
N ALA A 40 9.95 3.91 -10.12
CA ALA A 40 8.87 3.34 -10.92
C ALA A 40 8.55 1.89 -10.49
N ALA A 41 9.59 1.07 -10.28
CA ALA A 41 9.44 -0.30 -9.78
C ALA A 41 8.80 -0.34 -8.39
N SER A 42 9.25 0.52 -7.46
CA SER A 42 8.65 0.62 -6.12
C SER A 42 7.18 1.06 -6.17
N ILE A 43 6.81 2.02 -7.03
CA ILE A 43 5.41 2.43 -7.21
C ILE A 43 4.56 1.26 -7.74
N ALA A 44 5.08 0.50 -8.71
CA ALA A 44 4.39 -0.67 -9.26
C ALA A 44 4.18 -1.75 -8.19
N GLU A 45 5.20 -1.99 -7.36
CA GLU A 45 5.12 -2.92 -6.23
C GLU A 45 4.08 -2.48 -5.20
N MET A 46 4.04 -1.19 -4.83
CA MET A 46 2.98 -0.65 -3.96
C MET A 46 1.59 -0.93 -4.54
N GLY A 47 1.40 -0.72 -5.85
CA GLY A 47 0.14 -1.02 -6.53
C GLY A 47 -0.26 -2.49 -6.41
N ALA A 48 0.69 -3.41 -6.60
CA ALA A 48 0.46 -4.85 -6.47
C ALA A 48 0.10 -5.26 -5.03
N ILE A 49 0.75 -4.67 -4.02
CA ILE A 49 0.43 -4.93 -2.60
C ILE A 49 -0.97 -4.44 -2.27
N ILE A 50 -1.32 -3.21 -2.68
CA ILE A 50 -2.68 -2.65 -2.47
C ILE A 50 -3.74 -3.57 -3.07
N GLU A 51 -3.55 -3.99 -4.31
CA GLU A 51 -4.52 -4.86 -4.99
C GLU A 51 -4.68 -6.20 -4.25
N ARG A 52 -3.57 -6.80 -3.79
CA ARG A 52 -3.61 -8.05 -3.02
C ARG A 52 -4.34 -7.89 -1.69
N VAL A 53 -4.08 -6.82 -0.96
CA VAL A 53 -4.79 -6.50 0.29
C VAL A 53 -6.29 -6.36 0.03
N GLU A 54 -6.69 -5.62 -1.00
CA GLU A 54 -8.11 -5.46 -1.35
C GLU A 54 -8.80 -6.78 -1.72
N GLN A 55 -8.10 -7.70 -2.39
CA GLN A 55 -8.63 -9.04 -2.70
C GLN A 55 -8.89 -9.84 -1.42
N ILE A 56 -7.98 -9.79 -0.45
CA ILE A 56 -8.13 -10.50 0.83
C ILE A 56 -9.25 -9.87 1.65
N LEU A 57 -9.34 -8.54 1.71
CA LEU A 57 -10.45 -7.85 2.39
C LEU A 57 -11.79 -8.22 1.78
N LYS A 58 -11.89 -8.22 0.44
CA LYS A 58 -13.11 -8.62 -0.25
C LYS A 58 -13.50 -10.06 0.07
N LYS A 59 -12.52 -10.97 0.19
CA LYS A 59 -12.73 -12.36 0.59
C LYS A 59 -13.24 -12.45 2.03
N LEU A 60 -12.61 -11.73 2.96
CA LEU A 60 -13.01 -11.66 4.37
C LEU A 60 -14.43 -11.13 4.55
N GLU A 61 -14.80 -10.07 3.83
CA GLU A 61 -16.17 -9.52 3.85
C GLU A 61 -17.20 -10.44 3.22
N THR A 62 -16.81 -11.26 2.24
CA THR A 62 -17.73 -12.16 1.55
C THR A 62 -17.96 -13.44 2.36
N GLU A 63 -16.89 -14.01 2.91
CA GLU A 63 -16.94 -15.30 3.60
C GLU A 63 -17.24 -15.16 5.10
N CYS A 64 -17.04 -13.97 5.69
CA CYS A 64 -17.21 -13.67 7.11
C CYS A 64 -16.76 -14.83 8.04
N PRO A 65 -15.53 -15.35 7.90
CA PRO A 65 -15.08 -16.50 8.65
C PRO A 65 -15.01 -16.19 10.15
N ALA A 66 -15.36 -17.18 10.98
CA ALA A 66 -15.29 -17.07 12.43
C ALA A 66 -13.84 -16.93 12.95
N ASN A 67 -12.86 -17.39 12.17
CA ASN A 67 -11.44 -17.24 12.43
C ASN A 67 -10.76 -16.68 11.18
N TRP A 68 -10.09 -15.55 11.32
CA TRP A 68 -9.39 -14.82 10.26
C TRP A 68 -8.00 -14.35 10.72
N ASP A 69 -7.46 -14.93 11.80
CA ASP A 69 -6.16 -14.53 12.35
C ASP A 69 -5.01 -14.72 11.34
N SER A 70 -5.11 -15.72 10.46
CA SER A 70 -4.13 -15.95 9.39
C SER A 70 -4.17 -14.83 8.35
N GLU A 71 -5.33 -14.51 7.81
CA GLU A 71 -5.51 -13.40 6.87
C GLU A 71 -5.12 -12.06 7.51
N LYS A 72 -5.45 -11.87 8.79
CA LYS A 72 -5.02 -10.69 9.54
C LYS A 72 -3.49 -10.55 9.56
N ALA A 73 -2.78 -11.62 9.92
CA ALA A 73 -1.34 -11.61 9.97
C ALA A 73 -0.73 -11.39 8.57
N GLU A 74 -1.32 -11.95 7.51
CA GLU A 74 -0.89 -11.69 6.14
C GLU A 74 -1.06 -10.19 5.79
N LEU A 75 -2.22 -9.61 6.11
CA LEU A 75 -2.52 -8.20 5.87
C LEU A 75 -1.58 -7.27 6.64
N ASP A 76 -1.33 -7.53 7.93
CA ASP A 76 -0.37 -6.75 8.73
C ASP A 76 1.04 -6.77 8.12
N ASN A 77 1.50 -7.92 7.61
CA ASN A 77 2.79 -8.01 6.91
C ASN A 77 2.80 -7.18 5.63
N MET A 78 1.75 -7.27 4.80
CA MET A 78 1.63 -6.47 3.58
C MET A 78 1.60 -4.95 3.86
N ILE A 79 1.03 -4.54 5.00
CA ILE A 79 1.09 -3.14 5.43
C ILE A 79 2.51 -2.73 5.83
N CYS A 80 3.32 -3.63 6.39
CA CYS A 80 4.73 -3.36 6.65
C CYS A 80 5.51 -3.25 5.32
N ASP A 81 5.28 -4.17 4.38
CA ASP A 81 5.93 -4.15 3.06
C ASP A 81 5.63 -2.84 2.33
N ILE A 82 4.36 -2.43 2.24
CA ILE A 82 4.00 -1.19 1.52
C ILE A 82 4.61 0.06 2.18
N LYS A 83 4.77 0.06 3.51
CA LYS A 83 5.45 1.15 4.24
C LYS A 83 6.94 1.21 3.89
N GLU A 84 7.59 0.06 3.77
CA GLU A 84 8.99 -0.05 3.39
C GLU A 84 9.20 0.39 1.94
N THR A 85 8.42 -0.17 1.00
CA THR A 85 8.47 0.21 -0.41
C THR A 85 8.20 1.71 -0.62
N TRP A 86 7.24 2.28 0.11
CA TRP A 86 6.97 3.71 0.07
C TRP A 86 8.15 4.54 0.59
N ARG A 87 8.80 4.10 1.68
CA ARG A 87 9.98 4.77 2.22
C ARG A 87 11.11 4.77 1.20
N GLU A 88 11.35 3.67 0.51
CA GLU A 88 12.36 3.62 -0.54
C GLU A 88 12.04 4.54 -1.72
N ALA A 89 10.77 4.55 -2.16
CA ALA A 89 10.32 5.40 -3.26
C ALA A 89 10.28 6.90 -2.91
N SER A 90 10.08 7.24 -1.65
CA SER A 90 10.09 8.62 -1.15
C SER A 90 11.50 9.12 -0.85
N ALA A 91 12.37 8.28 -0.26
CA ALA A 91 13.77 8.61 0.02
C ALA A 91 14.62 8.84 -1.24
N ALA A 92 14.16 8.37 -2.41
CA ALA A 92 14.73 8.76 -3.70
C ALA A 92 14.55 10.26 -4.02
N SER A 93 13.73 11.00 -3.25
CA SER A 93 13.67 12.46 -3.30
C SER A 93 14.63 13.07 -2.27
N PRO A 94 15.67 13.82 -2.70
CA PRO A 94 16.68 14.40 -1.80
C PRO A 94 16.20 15.58 -0.92
N ASP A 95 14.89 15.76 -0.65
CA ASP A 95 14.35 17.01 -0.08
C ASP A 95 13.29 16.87 1.05
N ASP A 96 13.07 15.69 1.65
CA ASP A 96 12.06 15.54 2.74
C ASP A 96 12.68 15.10 4.09
N PHE A 97 13.82 15.68 4.44
CA PHE A 97 14.28 15.80 5.82
C PHE A 97 14.15 17.28 6.25
N ASP A 98 12.97 17.67 6.74
CA ASP A 98 12.81 18.78 7.69
C ASP A 98 11.75 18.42 8.74
#